data_AF-A0A7S1TXI1-F1
#
_entry.id   AF-A0A7S1TXI1-F1
#
_cell.length_a   1.000
_cell.length_b   1.000
_cell.length_c   1.000
_cell.angle_alpha   90.00
_cell.angle_beta   90.00
_cell.angle_gamma   90.00
#
_symmetry.space_group_name_H-M   'P 1'
#
loop_
_entity.id
_entity.type
_entity.pdbx_description
1 polymer ?
#
loop_
_entity_poly.entity_id
_entity_poly.type
_entity_poly.pdbx_seq_one_letter_code
_entity_poly.pdbx_strand_id
1 'polypeptide(L)'
;DPDPDPDPNPNPNPNPNPDLDPNQISPFCQVDGDLFPSEDEKLETKTNLHSLISDHLEENNIHIPFTYSLTSIYDNSISECFSKVVQKLIPTYHVLENLLNTLNSNCNLEKSFIFDVMSKLYLATDSSPVDLQTHELCSDMIDVVIDISGNVFLQP
;
A
#
# COMPACT_ATOMS: atom_id res chain seq x y z
N ASP A 1 -43.71 17.85 -5.54
CA ASP A 1 -42.96 16.79 -4.84
C ASP A 1 -41.63 17.37 -4.39
N PRO A 2 -41.30 17.33 -3.09
CA PRO A 2 -39.96 17.65 -2.65
C PRO A 2 -39.01 16.55 -3.17
N ASP A 3 -37.83 16.96 -3.63
CA ASP A 3 -36.78 16.03 -4.08
C ASP A 3 -36.49 14.98 -2.99
N PRO A 4 -36.22 13.72 -3.36
CA PRO A 4 -35.80 12.72 -2.39
C PRO A 4 -34.48 13.18 -1.75
N ASP A 5 -34.42 13.13 -0.42
CA ASP A 5 -33.21 13.42 0.34
C ASP A 5 -32.01 12.62 -0.22
N PRO A 6 -30.81 13.21 -0.28
CA PRO A 6 -29.62 12.48 -0.69
C PRO A 6 -29.42 11.29 0.26
N ASP A 7 -29.31 10.09 -0.32
CA ASP A 7 -29.16 8.82 0.37
C ASP A 7 -28.11 8.96 1.49
N PRO A 8 -28.45 8.68 2.76
CA PRO A 8 -27.56 8.94 3.88
C PRO A 8 -26.41 7.94 3.84
N ASN A 9 -25.28 8.41 3.34
CA ASN A 9 -23.96 7.79 3.48
C ASN A 9 -23.82 6.46 2.72
N PRO A 10 -23.04 6.39 1.62
CA PRO A 10 -22.75 5.11 0.98
C PRO A 10 -22.07 4.24 2.04
N ASN A 11 -22.70 3.10 2.31
CA ASN A 11 -22.37 2.11 3.33
C ASN A 11 -20.88 2.19 3.74
N PRO A 12 -20.57 2.60 5.00
CA PRO A 12 -19.19 2.66 5.46
C PRO A 12 -18.52 1.33 5.15
N ASN A 13 -17.35 1.36 4.49
CA ASN A 13 -16.62 0.13 4.17
C ASN A 13 -16.56 -0.71 5.47
N PRO A 14 -17.17 -1.92 5.49
CA PRO A 14 -17.29 -2.71 6.71
C PRO A 14 -15.93 -3.18 7.23
N ASN A 15 -14.87 -3.04 6.45
CA ASN A 15 -13.50 -3.35 6.87
C ASN A 15 -12.49 -2.38 6.21
N PRO A 16 -12.33 -1.16 6.75
CA PRO A 16 -11.35 -0.20 6.24
C PRO A 16 -9.93 -0.76 6.40
N ASN A 17 -9.07 -0.61 5.40
CA ASN A 17 -7.67 -1.01 5.52
C ASN A 17 -6.98 -0.19 6.64
N PRO A 18 -6.52 -0.81 7.74
CA PRO A 18 -5.95 -0.10 8.89
C PRO A 18 -4.62 0.60 8.56
N ASP A 19 -3.92 0.14 7.52
CA ASP A 19 -2.67 0.74 7.06
C ASP A 19 -2.87 2.11 6.40
N LEU A 20 -4.12 2.49 6.07
CA LEU A 20 -4.47 3.69 5.31
C LEU A 20 -5.15 4.78 6.15
N ASP A 21 -5.03 4.74 7.48
CA ASP A 21 -5.52 5.83 8.34
C ASP A 21 -4.87 7.17 7.94
N PRO A 22 -5.64 8.18 7.49
CA PRO A 22 -5.12 9.47 7.05
C PRO A 22 -4.52 10.30 8.20
N ASN A 23 -4.83 9.98 9.46
CA ASN A 23 -4.27 10.67 10.63
C ASN A 23 -2.95 10.06 11.11
N GLN A 24 -2.49 8.97 10.48
CA GLN A 24 -1.29 8.26 10.85
C GLN A 24 -0.11 8.64 9.95
N ILE A 25 0.97 9.15 10.54
CA ILE A 25 2.20 9.48 9.81
C ILE A 25 2.97 8.18 9.53
N SER A 26 3.39 7.96 8.29
CA SER A 26 4.20 6.79 7.91
C SER A 26 5.62 7.20 7.49
N PRO A 27 6.54 7.42 8.45
CA PRO A 27 7.95 7.66 8.16
C PRO A 27 8.62 6.44 7.49
N PHE A 28 9.50 6.73 6.53
CA PHE A 28 10.30 5.74 5.81
C PHE A 28 11.62 5.48 6.54
N CYS A 29 12.00 4.21 6.67
CA CYS A 29 13.35 3.83 7.09
C CYS A 29 14.00 3.00 5.97
N GLN A 30 15.12 3.50 5.45
CA GLN A 30 15.96 2.72 4.53
C GLN A 30 16.67 1.65 5.34
N VAL A 31 16.44 0.40 4.96
CA VAL A 31 17.18 -0.75 5.44
C VAL A 31 18.11 -1.16 4.31
N ASP A 32 19.38 -0.81 4.44
CA ASP A 32 20.41 -1.35 3.55
C ASP A 32 20.47 -2.87 3.77
N GLY A 33 20.17 -3.64 2.73
CA GLY A 33 20.03 -5.10 2.79
C GLY A 33 21.27 -5.87 3.28
N ASP A 34 22.43 -5.20 3.33
CA ASP A 34 23.69 -5.78 3.82
C ASP A 34 23.89 -5.63 5.33
N LEU A 35 23.02 -4.87 6.03
CA LEU A 35 23.17 -4.59 7.46
C LEU A 35 22.47 -5.62 8.36
N PHE A 36 21.47 -6.35 7.83
CA PHE A 36 20.66 -7.29 8.60
C PHE A 36 20.69 -8.68 7.97
N PRO A 37 21.54 -9.61 8.49
CA PRO A 37 21.61 -10.98 8.01
C PRO A 37 20.33 -11.82 8.26
N SER A 38 19.36 -11.35 9.06
CA SER A 38 18.11 -12.10 9.32
C SER A 38 16.85 -11.23 9.46
N GLU A 39 15.67 -11.83 9.21
CA GLU A 39 14.35 -11.20 9.41
C GLU A 39 14.07 -10.88 10.89
N ASP A 40 14.60 -11.69 11.81
CA ASP A 40 14.45 -11.47 13.25
C ASP A 40 15.13 -10.17 13.70
N GLU A 41 16.33 -9.88 13.19
CA GLU A 41 17.05 -8.63 13.48
C GLU A 41 16.35 -7.41 12.87
N LYS A 42 15.71 -7.55 11.70
CA LYS A 42 14.88 -6.49 11.11
C LYS A 42 13.69 -6.18 12.01
N LEU A 43 13.00 -7.21 12.50
CA LEU A 43 11.85 -7.06 13.40
C LEU A 43 12.26 -6.44 14.74
N GLU A 44 13.39 -6.87 15.30
CA GLU A 44 13.94 -6.30 16.53
C GLU A 44 14.29 -4.82 16.32
N THR A 45 14.97 -4.49 15.21
CA THR A 45 15.30 -3.10 14.86
C THR A 45 14.05 -2.24 14.72
N LYS A 46 13.02 -2.74 14.02
CA LYS A 46 11.74 -2.04 13.88
C LYS A 46 11.09 -1.78 15.24
N THR A 47 11.11 -2.76 16.13
CA THR A 47 10.55 -2.66 17.48
C THR A 47 11.32 -1.65 18.32
N ASN A 48 12.66 -1.70 18.27
CA ASN A 48 13.53 -0.77 19.00
C ASN A 48 13.35 0.67 18.52
N LEU A 49 13.29 0.90 17.21
CA LEU A 49 13.01 2.23 16.64
C LEU A 49 11.62 2.74 17.00
N HIS A 50 10.61 1.85 16.99
CA HIS A 50 9.26 2.19 17.40
C HIS A 50 9.23 2.68 18.84
N SER A 51 9.80 1.91 19.78
CA SER A 51 9.87 2.30 21.19
C SER A 51 10.63 3.62 21.37
N LEU A 52 11.80 3.76 20.73
CA LEU A 52 12.61 4.97 20.83
C LEU A 52 11.86 6.24 20.41
N ILE A 53 11.11 6.16 19.29
CA ILE A 53 10.39 7.32 18.77
C ILE A 53 9.10 7.56 19.56
N SER A 54 8.41 6.49 19.99
CA SER A 54 7.30 6.60 20.94
C SER A 54 7.72 7.34 22.21
N ASP A 55 8.81 6.90 22.84
CA ASP A 55 9.33 7.51 24.07
C ASP A 55 9.67 9.00 23.85
N HIS A 56 10.31 9.33 22.73
CA HIS A 56 10.65 10.71 22.40
C HIS A 56 9.42 11.59 22.12
N LEU A 57 8.38 11.04 21.51
CA LEU A 57 7.12 11.75 21.29
C LEU A 57 6.37 11.98 22.61
N GLU A 58 6.37 10.99 23.51
CA GLU A 58 5.80 11.11 24.85
C GLU A 58 6.53 12.17 25.69
N GLU A 59 7.87 12.22 25.65
CA GLU A 59 8.67 13.26 26.31
C GLU A 59 8.31 14.68 25.87
N ASN A 60 7.91 14.84 24.60
CA ASN A 60 7.51 16.12 24.03
C ASN A 60 5.99 16.40 24.13
N ASN A 61 5.22 15.53 24.79
CA ASN A 61 3.74 15.59 24.86
C ASN A 61 3.05 15.58 23.48
N ILE A 62 3.64 14.90 22.50
CA ILE A 62 3.10 14.75 21.15
C ILE A 62 2.45 13.37 21.03
N HIS A 63 1.14 13.33 20.86
CA HIS A 63 0.40 12.06 20.74
C HIS A 63 -0.07 11.89 19.28
N ILE A 64 0.83 11.45 18.42
CA ILE A 64 0.54 11.22 17.00
C ILE A 64 0.74 9.73 16.68
N PRO A 65 -0.26 9.02 16.13
CA PRO A 65 -0.07 7.66 15.68
C PRO A 65 0.88 7.65 14.48
N PHE A 66 1.87 6.76 14.52
CA PHE A 66 2.81 6.59 13.41
C PHE A 66 3.00 5.11 13.08
N THR A 67 3.41 4.82 11.85
CA THR A 67 3.79 3.47 11.39
C THR A 67 5.12 3.47 10.67
N TYR A 68 5.93 2.44 10.88
CA TYR A 68 7.19 2.27 10.18
C TYR A 68 7.11 1.18 9.12
N SER A 69 7.65 1.52 7.96
CA SER A 69 8.00 0.57 6.92
C SER A 69 9.52 0.52 6.79
N LEU A 70 10.05 -0.70 6.84
CA LEU A 70 11.43 -0.98 6.46
C LEU A 70 11.44 -1.18 4.96
N THR A 71 12.28 -0.42 4.25
CA THR A 71 12.30 -0.44 2.78
C THR A 71 13.72 -0.61 2.27
N SER A 72 13.88 -1.29 1.14
CA SER A 72 15.14 -1.43 0.41
C SER A 72 14.92 -1.05 -1.05
N ILE A 73 15.95 -0.48 -1.68
CA ILE A 73 15.93 -0.15 -3.13
C ILE A 73 16.22 -1.38 -4.01
N TYR A 74 16.63 -2.49 -3.39
CA TYR A 74 17.00 -3.73 -4.08
C TYR A 74 15.84 -4.72 -4.19
N ASP A 75 14.75 -4.49 -3.47
CA ASP A 75 13.53 -5.29 -3.50
C ASP A 75 12.31 -4.40 -3.77
N ASN A 76 11.12 -5.01 -3.86
CA ASN A 76 9.89 -4.29 -4.14
C ASN A 76 9.27 -3.61 -2.90
N SER A 77 9.92 -3.68 -1.72
CA SER A 77 9.36 -3.13 -0.46
C SER A 77 9.25 -1.60 -0.51
N ILE A 78 10.16 -0.92 -1.21
CA ILE A 78 10.06 0.52 -1.45
C ILE A 78 8.78 0.86 -2.23
N SER A 79 8.50 0.13 -3.32
CA SER A 79 7.31 0.33 -4.14
C SER A 79 6.02 0.02 -3.37
N GLU A 80 6.01 -1.02 -2.54
CA GLU A 80 4.86 -1.33 -1.67
C GLU A 80 4.59 -0.20 -0.67
N CYS A 81 5.63 0.28 0.01
CA CYS A 81 5.51 1.34 0.99
C CYS A 81 5.02 2.65 0.34
N PHE A 82 5.60 3.03 -0.81
CA PHE A 82 5.16 4.20 -1.55
C PHE A 82 3.72 4.07 -2.05
N SER A 83 3.29 2.87 -2.43
CA SER A 83 1.90 2.62 -2.83
C SER A 83 0.92 2.91 -1.69
N LYS A 84 1.22 2.48 -0.46
CA LYS A 84 0.41 2.82 0.73
C LYS A 84 0.37 4.32 1.00
N VAL A 85 1.50 5.01 0.81
CA VAL A 85 1.56 6.48 0.97
C VAL A 85 0.73 7.19 -0.10
N VAL A 86 0.83 6.77 -1.37
CA VAL A 86 0.01 7.33 -2.46
C VAL A 86 -1.47 7.10 -2.20
N GLN A 87 -1.86 5.93 -1.68
CA GLN A 87 -3.26 5.65 -1.33
C GLN A 87 -3.79 6.58 -0.25
N LYS A 88 -2.99 6.89 0.78
CA LYS A 88 -3.35 7.89 1.80
C LYS A 88 -3.56 9.29 1.21
N LEU A 89 -2.93 9.61 0.07
CA LEU A 89 -3.10 10.89 -0.61
C LEU A 89 -4.37 10.96 -1.48
N ILE A 90 -5.05 9.85 -1.75
CA ILE A 90 -6.27 9.81 -2.58
C ILE A 90 -7.50 10.07 -1.70
N PRO A 91 -8.18 11.23 -1.83
CA PRO A 91 -9.28 11.60 -0.93
C PRO A 91 -10.49 10.64 -0.98
N THR A 92 -10.66 9.94 -2.10
CA THR A 92 -11.78 9.02 -2.36
C THR A 92 -11.32 7.56 -2.45
N TYR A 93 -10.23 7.19 -1.77
CA TYR A 93 -9.69 5.83 -1.81
C TYR A 93 -10.75 4.75 -1.51
N HIS A 94 -11.59 4.97 -0.49
CA HIS A 94 -12.65 4.05 -0.07
C HIS A 94 -13.62 3.66 -1.21
N VAL A 95 -13.90 4.58 -2.14
CA VAL A 95 -14.77 4.29 -3.29
C VAL A 95 -14.08 3.30 -4.23
N LEU A 96 -12.78 3.48 -4.45
CA LEU A 96 -11.98 2.64 -5.34
C LEU A 96 -11.77 1.24 -4.75
N GLU A 97 -11.52 1.17 -3.44
CA GLU A 97 -11.46 -0.09 -2.70
C GLU A 97 -12.81 -0.86 -2.77
N ASN A 98 -13.94 -0.17 -2.56
CA ASN A 98 -15.27 -0.77 -2.68
C ASN A 98 -15.58 -1.25 -4.10
N LEU A 99 -15.11 -0.54 -5.12
CA LEU A 99 -15.24 -0.95 -6.52
C LEU A 99 -14.47 -2.24 -6.78
N LEU A 100 -13.24 -2.34 -6.29
CA LEU A 100 -12.40 -3.54 -6.41
C LEU A 100 -12.99 -4.72 -5.63
N ASN A 101 -13.50 -4.49 -4.41
CA ASN A 101 -14.22 -5.51 -3.64
C ASN A 101 -15.45 -6.06 -4.40
N THR A 102 -16.20 -5.15 -5.04
CA THR A 102 -17.36 -5.52 -5.87
C THR A 102 -16.91 -6.32 -7.09
N LEU A 103 -15.86 -5.89 -7.77
CA LEU A 103 -15.27 -6.60 -8.92
C LEU A 103 -14.87 -8.02 -8.53
N ASN A 104 -14.12 -8.16 -7.43
CA ASN A 104 -13.62 -9.47 -6.97
C ASN A 104 -14.76 -10.41 -6.60
N SER A 105 -15.79 -9.89 -5.93
CA SER A 105 -16.98 -10.66 -5.55
C SER A 105 -17.79 -11.13 -6.76
N ASN A 106 -17.91 -10.32 -7.82
CA ASN A 106 -18.67 -10.66 -9.02
C ASN A 106 -17.89 -11.55 -10.01
N CYS A 107 -16.56 -11.43 -10.02
CA CYS A 107 -15.69 -12.15 -10.96
C CYS A 107 -14.96 -13.33 -10.32
N ASN A 108 -15.18 -13.60 -9.03
CA ASN A 108 -14.48 -14.64 -8.26
C ASN A 108 -12.95 -14.47 -8.31
N LEU A 109 -12.47 -13.24 -8.15
CA LEU A 109 -11.04 -12.95 -8.05
C LEU A 109 -10.59 -13.01 -6.59
N GLU A 110 -9.40 -13.57 -6.35
CA GLU A 110 -8.81 -13.65 -5.02
C GLU A 110 -8.17 -12.32 -4.59
N LYS A 111 -7.63 -11.57 -5.55
CA LYS A 111 -6.94 -10.30 -5.34
C LYS A 111 -7.02 -9.43 -6.59
N SER A 112 -7.06 -8.11 -6.42
CA SER A 112 -7.04 -7.17 -7.53
C SER A 112 -6.26 -5.90 -7.20
N PHE A 113 -5.51 -5.39 -8.18
CA PHE A 113 -4.74 -4.16 -8.06
C PHE A 113 -4.98 -3.23 -9.25
N ILE A 114 -4.83 -1.93 -9.00
CA ILE A 114 -4.70 -0.91 -10.02
C ILE A 114 -3.28 -0.36 -9.93
N PHE A 115 -2.45 -0.62 -10.93
CA PHE A 115 -1.05 -0.19 -10.97
C PHE A 115 -0.85 1.02 -11.88
N ASP A 116 0.04 1.92 -11.48
CA ASP A 116 0.77 2.75 -12.42
C ASP A 116 1.95 1.94 -12.99
N VAL A 117 1.95 1.78 -14.31
CA VAL A 117 2.86 0.90 -15.04
C VAL A 117 4.31 1.40 -14.99
N MET A 118 4.52 2.71 -15.00
CA MET A 118 5.87 3.28 -15.07
C MET A 118 6.58 3.26 -13.71
N SER A 119 5.85 3.56 -12.64
CA SER A 119 6.40 3.57 -11.28
C SER A 119 6.25 2.25 -10.53
N LYS A 120 5.47 1.30 -11.08
CA LYS A 120 5.10 0.04 -10.43
C LYS A 120 4.40 0.23 -9.07
N LEU A 121 3.79 1.40 -8.86
CA LEU A 121 3.02 1.69 -7.65
C LEU A 121 1.57 1.26 -7.85
N TYR A 122 1.00 0.54 -6.88
CA TYR A 122 -0.44 0.26 -6.90
C TYR A 122 -1.22 1.43 -6.28
N LEU A 123 -2.02 2.09 -7.10
CA LEU A 123 -2.88 3.21 -6.74
C LEU A 123 -4.08 2.75 -5.91
N ALA A 124 -4.51 1.51 -6.08
CA ALA A 124 -5.52 0.88 -5.23
C ALA A 124 -5.47 -0.64 -5.26
N THR A 125 -6.00 -1.23 -4.20
CA THR A 125 -6.20 -2.67 -4.02
C THR A 125 -7.56 -2.91 -3.37
N ASP A 126 -8.08 -4.12 -3.50
CA ASP A 126 -9.21 -4.58 -2.68
C ASP A 126 -8.80 -4.67 -1.19
N SER A 127 -9.79 -4.83 -0.29
CA SER A 127 -9.59 -4.76 1.16
C SER A 127 -8.88 -5.97 1.78
N SER A 128 -8.58 -7.03 1.01
CA SER A 128 -7.77 -8.12 1.52
C SER A 128 -6.34 -7.63 1.82
N PRO A 129 -5.62 -8.23 2.79
CA PRO A 129 -4.24 -7.86 3.05
C PRO A 129 -3.38 -8.05 1.78
N VAL A 130 -2.38 -7.19 1.60
CA VAL A 130 -1.39 -7.32 0.53
C VAL A 130 -0.19 -8.05 1.11
N ASP A 131 0.18 -9.17 0.49
CA ASP A 131 1.45 -9.83 0.76
C ASP A 131 2.49 -9.37 -0.25
N LEU A 132 3.73 -9.20 0.20
CA LEU A 132 4.84 -8.71 -0.61
C LEU A 132 5.06 -9.62 -1.83
N GLN A 133 4.94 -10.95 -1.68
CA GLN A 133 5.12 -11.90 -2.78
C GLN A 133 4.10 -11.69 -3.90
N THR A 134 2.85 -11.34 -3.54
CA THR A 134 1.80 -11.08 -4.53
C THR A 134 2.09 -9.80 -5.31
N HIS A 135 2.59 -8.77 -4.61
CA HIS A 135 3.02 -7.53 -5.23
C HIS A 135 4.21 -7.76 -6.19
N GLU A 136 5.20 -8.55 -5.78
CA GLU A 136 6.35 -8.93 -6.62
C GLU A 136 5.91 -9.64 -7.90
N LEU A 137 5.01 -10.63 -7.79
CA LEU A 137 4.50 -11.35 -8.94
C LEU A 137 3.78 -10.43 -9.94
N CYS A 138 2.98 -9.48 -9.45
CA CYS A 138 2.32 -8.49 -10.29
C CYS A 138 3.33 -7.52 -10.95
N SER A 139 4.37 -7.11 -10.24
CA SER A 139 5.47 -6.28 -10.75
C SER A 139 6.21 -6.97 -11.90
N ASP A 140 6.57 -8.24 -11.72
CA ASP A 140 7.23 -9.05 -12.76
C ASP A 140 6.32 -9.24 -13.99
N MET A 141 5.01 -9.41 -13.77
CA MET A 141 4.04 -9.50 -14.86
C MET A 141 3.99 -8.22 -15.69
N ILE A 142 4.05 -7.04 -15.05
CA ILE A 142 4.09 -5.76 -15.75
C ILE A 142 5.34 -5.68 -16.64
N ASP A 143 6.51 -6.06 -16.12
CA ASP A 143 7.75 -6.07 -16.91
C ASP A 143 7.63 -6.98 -18.13
N VAL A 144 7.12 -8.19 -17.97
CA VAL A 144 6.91 -9.12 -19.09
C VAL A 144 5.97 -8.55 -20.14
N VAL A 145 4.86 -7.92 -19.74
CA VAL A 145 3.90 -7.30 -20.66
C VAL A 145 4.54 -6.12 -21.40
N ILE A 146 5.33 -5.30 -20.71
CA ILE A 146 6.04 -4.17 -21.31
C ILE A 146 7.15 -4.64 -22.25
N ASP A 147 7.91 -5.66 -21.88
CA ASP A 147 8.98 -6.21 -22.71
C ASP A 147 8.40 -6.84 -23.98
N ILE A 148 7.31 -7.61 -23.88
CA ILE A 148 6.67 -8.19 -25.06
C ILE A 148 6.07 -7.10 -25.94
N SER A 149 5.34 -6.14 -25.37
CA SER A 149 4.72 -5.08 -26.16
C SER A 149 5.76 -4.15 -26.81
N GLY A 150 6.83 -3.80 -26.10
CA GLY A 150 7.96 -3.03 -26.63
C GLY A 150 8.68 -3.77 -27.76
N ASN A 151 8.93 -5.07 -27.60
CA ASN A 151 9.58 -5.87 -28.64
C ASN A 151 8.67 -6.16 -29.85
N VAL A 152 7.34 -6.25 -29.67
CA VAL A 152 6.38 -6.45 -30.77
C VAL A 152 6.09 -5.15 -31.54
N PHE A 153 6.12 -3.98 -30.89
CA PHE A 153 5.90 -2.68 -31.55
C PHE A 153 7.18 -2.06 -32.15
N LEU A 154 8.37 -2.61 -31.88
CA LEU A 154 9.64 -2.14 -32.43
C LEU A 154 10.28 -3.09 -33.47
N GLN A 155 9.53 -4.05 -34.02
CA GLN A 155 9.98 -4.76 -35.22
C GLN A 155 9.41 -4.08 -36.49
N PRO A 156 10.27 -3.74 -37.48
CA PRO A 156 9.86 -3.18 -38.77
C PRO A 156 9.12 -4.19 -39.66
#